data_AF-A0A1M5P7Q0-F1
#
_entry.id   AF-A0A1M5P7Q0-F1
#
_cell.length_a   1.000
_cell.length_b   1.000
_cell.length_c   1.000
_cell.angle_alpha   90.00
_cell.angle_beta   90.00
_cell.angle_gamma   90.00
#
_symmetry.space_group_name_H-M   'P 1'
#
loop_
_entity.id
_entity.type
_entity.pdbx_description
1 polymer ?
#
loop_
_entity_poly.entity_id
_entity_poly.type
_entity_poly.pdbx_seq_one_letter_code
_entity_poly.pdbx_strand_id
1 'polypeptide(L)'
;MLGFSAHTAYDLLALEPPSHGRDGVVSFLTFECATEPEVATRFATAVSRGGTAVQEPHRTYYGAWQAVVRDPEGNVFRINHLPLAPG
;
A
#
# COMPACT_ATOMS: atom_id res chain seq x y z
N MET A 1 -9.18 -0.25 -15.21
CA MET A 1 -9.52 -1.57 -14.65
C MET A 1 -8.26 -2.10 -13.99
N LEU A 2 -8.28 -2.31 -12.67
CA LEU A 2 -7.19 -2.97 -11.92
C LEU A 2 -7.54 -4.46 -11.87
N GLY A 3 -6.67 -5.32 -12.41
CA GLY A 3 -6.90 -6.76 -12.53
C GLY A 3 -5.95 -7.54 -11.62
N PHE A 4 -6.52 -8.42 -10.79
CA PHE A 4 -5.80 -9.33 -9.91
C PHE A 4 -5.93 -10.75 -10.44
N SER A 5 -4.85 -11.52 -10.40
CA SER A 5 -4.83 -12.92 -10.84
C SER A 5 -5.83 -13.76 -10.04
N ALA A 6 -6.66 -14.54 -10.73
CA ALA A 6 -7.58 -15.49 -10.10
C ALA A 6 -6.83 -16.76 -9.65
N HIS A 7 -7.42 -17.59 -8.77
CA HIS A 7 -6.74 -18.80 -8.32
C HIS A 7 -6.47 -19.82 -9.44
N THR A 8 -7.32 -19.81 -10.47
CA THR A 8 -7.10 -20.55 -11.71
C THR A 8 -5.88 -20.06 -12.46
N ALA A 9 -5.42 -18.83 -12.24
CA ALA A 9 -4.15 -18.35 -12.72
C ALA A 9 -2.98 -19.08 -12.03
N TYR A 10 -3.15 -19.69 -10.85
CA TYR A 10 -2.08 -20.53 -10.31
C TYR A 10 -1.94 -21.80 -11.15
N ASP A 11 -3.00 -22.54 -11.46
CA ASP A 11 -2.86 -23.72 -12.35
C ASP A 11 -2.64 -23.36 -13.84
N LEU A 12 -3.32 -22.32 -14.34
CA LEU A 12 -3.21 -21.80 -15.72
C LEU A 12 -1.87 -21.09 -15.97
N LEU A 13 -1.24 -20.52 -14.93
CA LEU A 13 0.12 -19.95 -14.97
C LEU A 13 1.14 -20.87 -14.27
N ALA A 14 0.75 -22.10 -13.91
CA ALA A 14 1.54 -23.10 -13.20
C ALA A 14 2.34 -22.59 -11.97
N LEU A 15 1.73 -21.78 -11.10
CA LEU A 15 2.26 -21.24 -9.84
C LEU A 15 1.82 -22.08 -8.63
N GLU A 16 2.71 -22.23 -7.65
CA GLU A 16 2.34 -22.80 -6.35
C GLU A 16 1.73 -21.75 -5.42
N PRO A 17 0.74 -22.13 -4.60
CA PRO A 17 0.27 -21.27 -3.51
C PRO A 17 1.46 -20.89 -2.62
N PRO A 18 1.56 -19.63 -2.15
CA PRO A 18 2.74 -19.19 -1.42
C PRO A 18 2.98 -20.01 -0.13
N SER A 19 4.12 -20.71 -0.07
CA SER A 19 4.62 -21.44 1.11
C SER A 19 5.83 -20.73 1.75
N HIS A 20 5.75 -20.54 3.06
CA HIS A 20 6.59 -19.78 3.99
C HIS A 20 8.01 -19.35 3.54
N GLY A 21 8.16 -18.02 3.46
CA GLY A 21 9.39 -17.26 3.21
C GLY A 21 9.03 -15.81 2.89
N ARG A 22 8.12 -15.21 3.69
CA ARG A 22 7.51 -13.89 3.44
C ARG A 22 8.34 -12.73 3.98
N ASP A 23 9.67 -12.84 3.93
CA ASP A 23 10.53 -11.78 4.45
C ASP A 23 10.78 -10.72 3.35
N GLY A 24 9.70 -10.08 2.89
CA GLY A 24 9.78 -9.03 1.87
C GLY A 24 8.44 -8.55 1.32
N VAL A 25 8.41 -7.29 0.85
CA VAL A 25 7.27 -6.69 0.14
C VAL A 25 7.49 -6.88 -1.37
N VAL A 26 6.76 -7.81 -2.00
CA VAL A 26 6.92 -8.10 -3.44
C VAL A 26 6.19 -7.10 -4.35
N SER A 27 5.13 -6.48 -3.82
CA SER A 27 4.39 -5.42 -4.47
C SER A 27 3.67 -4.61 -3.41
N PHE A 28 3.43 -3.34 -3.67
CA PHE A 28 2.55 -2.54 -2.83
C PHE A 28 1.70 -1.60 -3.68
N LEU A 29 0.45 -1.46 -3.29
CA LEU A 29 -0.47 -0.53 -3.94
C LEU A 29 -0.23 0.87 -3.38
N THR A 30 -0.23 1.89 -4.24
CA THR A 30 -0.26 3.29 -3.79
C THR A 30 -1.66 3.84 -3.97
N PHE A 31 -2.23 4.37 -2.90
CA PHE A 31 -3.49 5.09 -2.89
C PHE A 31 -3.21 6.58 -2.77
N GLU A 32 -3.57 7.35 -3.79
CA GLU A 32 -3.41 8.81 -3.80
C GLU A 32 -4.59 9.49 -3.09
N CYS A 33 -4.27 10.40 -2.18
CA CYS A 33 -5.17 11.28 -1.47
C CYS A 33 -5.23 12.64 -2.15
N ALA A 34 -6.34 13.35 -1.97
CA ALA A 34 -6.53 14.67 -2.54
C ALA A 34 -5.71 15.75 -1.82
N THR A 35 -5.39 15.54 -0.53
CA THR A 35 -4.70 16.53 0.31
C THR A 35 -3.73 15.89 1.29
N GLU A 36 -2.75 16.67 1.77
CA GLU A 36 -1.79 16.24 2.79
C GLU A 36 -2.49 15.77 4.11
N PRO A 37 -3.47 16.48 4.69
CA PRO A 37 -4.13 16.03 5.92
C PRO A 37 -4.93 14.74 5.76
N GLU A 38 -5.40 14.47 4.54
CA GLU A 38 -6.10 13.23 4.24
C GLU A 38 -5.18 12.01 4.41
N VAL A 39 -3.90 12.11 4.08
CA VAL A 39 -2.93 11.00 4.28
C VAL A 39 -2.89 10.57 5.74
N ALA A 40 -2.81 11.52 6.68
CA ALA A 40 -2.79 11.22 8.11
C ALA A 40 -4.12 10.62 8.59
N THR A 41 -5.25 11.15 8.10
CA THR A 41 -6.59 10.65 8.44
C THR A 41 -6.80 9.21 7.96
N ARG A 42 -6.39 8.90 6.72
CA ARG A 42 -6.49 7.56 6.12
C ARG A 42 -5.52 6.58 6.78
N PHE A 43 -4.32 7.02 7.13
CA PHE A 43 -3.35 6.23 7.89
C PHE A 43 -3.91 5.81 9.26
N ALA A 44 -4.40 6.76 10.06
CA ALA A 44 -5.01 6.47 11.35
C ALA A 44 -6.22 5.52 11.21
N THR A 45 -7.00 5.69 10.14
CA THR A 45 -8.11 4.79 9.82
C THR A 45 -7.63 3.37 9.50
N ALA A 46 -6.58 3.22 8.69
CA ALA A 46 -6.03 1.91 8.33
C ALA A 46 -5.44 1.18 9.55
N VAL A 47 -4.72 1.90 10.41
CA VAL A 47 -4.15 1.34 11.64
C VAL A 47 -5.24 0.94 12.64
N SER A 48 -6.23 1.79 12.88
CA SER A 48 -7.35 1.46 13.79
C SER A 48 -8.20 0.27 13.32
N ARG A 49 -8.11 -0.11 12.04
CA ARG A 49 -8.77 -1.28 11.45
C ARG A 49 -7.89 -2.53 11.40
N GLY A 50 -6.77 -2.55 12.11
CA GLY A 50 -5.88 -3.71 12.23
C GLY A 50 -4.66 -3.67 11.31
N GLY A 51 -4.47 -2.58 10.54
CA GLY A 51 -3.23 -2.36 9.82
C GLY A 51 -2.07 -2.12 10.78
N THR A 52 -0.91 -2.67 10.46
CA THR A 52 0.35 -2.36 11.17
C THR A 52 1.00 -1.15 10.53
N ALA A 53 1.31 -0.14 11.34
CA ALA A 53 2.11 1.00 10.91
C ALA A 53 3.52 0.52 10.53
N VAL A 54 3.88 0.62 9.25
CA VAL A 54 5.25 0.36 8.77
C VAL A 54 6.05 1.66 8.73
N GLN A 55 5.39 2.76 8.36
CA GLN A 55 5.99 4.08 8.31
C GLN A 55 4.91 5.14 8.58
N GLU A 56 5.10 5.94 9.61
CA GLU A 56 4.20 7.05 9.94
C GLU A 56 4.21 8.15 8.85
N PRO A 57 3.12 8.93 8.72
CA PRO A 57 3.01 10.02 7.76
C PRO A 57 4.18 11.01 7.85
N HIS A 58 4.85 11.29 6.73
CA HIS A 58 5.93 12.28 6.66
C HIS A 58 6.16 12.87 5.27
N ARG A 59 6.97 13.95 5.21
CA ARG A 59 7.45 14.54 3.94
C ARG A 59 8.57 13.75 3.34
N THR A 60 8.40 13.34 2.10
CA THR A 60 9.52 12.83 1.31
C THR A 60 10.39 13.98 0.81
N TYR A 61 11.64 13.68 0.44
CA TYR A 61 12.56 14.67 -0.14
C TYR A 61 12.05 15.25 -1.48
N TYR A 62 11.16 14.54 -2.16
CA TYR A 62 10.52 14.95 -3.41
C TYR A 62 9.17 15.64 -3.19
N GLY A 63 8.83 15.97 -1.94
CA GLY A 63 7.71 16.86 -1.61
C GLY A 63 6.35 16.17 -1.44
N ALA A 64 6.25 14.85 -1.53
CA ALA A 64 5.02 14.13 -1.23
C ALA A 64 4.80 13.97 0.28
N TRP A 65 3.54 13.85 0.68
CA TRP A 65 3.12 13.37 1.99
C TRP A 65 2.76 11.89 1.88
N GLN A 66 3.44 11.01 2.60
CA GLN A 66 3.14 9.57 2.51
C GLN A 66 3.21 8.85 3.84
N ALA A 67 2.48 7.74 3.93
CA ALA A 67 2.55 6.76 5.00
C ALA A 67 2.50 5.34 4.43
N VAL A 68 3.01 4.36 5.18
CA VAL A 68 3.03 2.95 4.75
C VAL A 68 2.38 2.08 5.83
N VAL A 69 1.47 1.21 5.39
CA VAL A 69 0.72 0.30 6.25
C VAL A 69 0.85 -1.12 5.70
N ARG A 70 0.99 -2.09 6.59
CA ARG A 70 0.85 -3.52 6.29
C ARG A 70 -0.53 -3.97 6.75
N ASP A 71 -1.31 -4.59 5.86
CA ASP A 71 -2.59 -5.16 6.22
C ASP A 71 -2.42 -6.46 7.05
N PRO A 72 -3.50 -6.99 7.66
CA PRO A 72 -3.42 -8.21 8.46
C PRO A 72 -2.93 -9.46 7.70
N GLU A 73 -3.04 -9.50 6.37
CA GLU A 73 -2.60 -10.62 5.53
C GLU A 73 -1.10 -10.52 5.16
N GLY A 74 -0.48 -9.39 5.48
CA GLY A 74 0.93 -9.10 5.25
C GLY A 74 1.18 -8.28 4.00
N ASN A 75 0.15 -7.85 3.26
CA ASN A 75 0.32 -7.00 2.09
C ASN A 75 0.66 -5.59 2.54
N VAL A 76 1.65 -4.98 1.90
CA VAL A 76 2.00 -3.58 2.17
C VAL A 76 1.32 -2.68 1.14
N PHE A 77 0.88 -1.51 1.59
CA PHE A 77 0.39 -0.45 0.73
C PHE A 77 0.82 0.91 1.25
N ARG A 78 0.87 1.87 0.32
CA ARG A 78 1.22 3.27 0.58
C ARG A 78 -0.01 4.14 0.44
N ILE A 79 -0.16 5.08 1.36
CA ILE A 79 -1.10 6.19 1.28
C ILE A 79 -0.25 7.42 0.95
N ASN A 80 -0.54 8.10 -0.14
CA ASN A 80 0.30 9.16 -0.68
C ASN A 80 -0.52 10.40 -1.02
N HIS A 81 0.11 11.56 -1.00
CA HIS A 81 -0.34 12.77 -1.66
C HIS A 81 0.89 13.46 -2.24
N LEU A 82 1.00 13.50 -3.57
CA LEU A 82 1.99 14.31 -4.25
C LEU A 82 1.31 15.59 -4.77
N PRO A 83 1.65 16.78 -4.26
CA PRO A 83 1.19 18.03 -4.84
C PRO A 83 1.67 18.10 -6.29
N LEU A 84 0.73 18.09 -7.24
CA LEU A 84 1.05 18.37 -8.63
C LEU A 84 1.28 19.87 -8.75
N ALA A 85 2.42 20.27 -9.33
CA ALA A 85 2.61 21.67 -9.70
C ALA A 85 1.49 22.07 -10.68
N PRO A 86 0.91 23.27 -10.57
CA PRO A 86 0.04 23.78 -11.62
C PRO A 86 0.84 23.81 -12.92
N GLY A 87 0.31 23.13 -13.94
CA GLY A 87 0.88 23.10 -15.30
C GLY A 87 0.71 24.41 -16.04
#